data_AF-A0A1M3CVE9-F1
#
_entry.id   AF-A0A1M3CVE9-F1
#
_cell.length_a   1.000
_cell.length_b   1.000
_cell.length_c   1.000
_cell.angle_alpha   90.00
_cell.angle_beta   90.00
_cell.angle_gamma   90.00
#
_symmetry.space_group_name_H-M   'P 1'
#
loop_
_entity.id
_entity.type
_entity.pdbx_description
1 polymer ?
#
loop_
_entity_poly.entity_id
_entity_poly.type
_entity_poly.pdbx_seq_one_letter_code
_entity_poly.pdbx_strand_id
1 'polypeptide(L)'
;MSVNPENPDSKESRKTEKLEEKIETKDTHKLPDGFLNYAKTNTKDVLAYVILILGVVLLFFERFSGELLIGVIFGLYYAVEIQALFRNFNEFIEEQGIVRGIVLGVVTIALFISAPGIFIGTILAVIIRYLFNPEAR
;
A
#
# COMPACT_ATOMS: atom_id res chain seq x y z
N MET A 1 60.22 -41.75 -46.25
CA MET A 1 60.38 -40.88 -45.06
C MET A 1 59.39 -39.73 -45.22
N SER A 2 58.67 -39.39 -44.14
CA SER A 2 57.63 -38.35 -44.03
C SER A 2 56.22 -38.71 -44.53
N VAL A 3 55.49 -39.46 -43.70
CA VAL A 3 54.03 -39.31 -43.56
C VAL A 3 53.82 -38.54 -42.26
N ASN A 4 53.44 -37.27 -42.37
CA ASN A 4 52.97 -36.47 -41.24
C ASN A 4 51.43 -36.46 -41.35
N PRO A 5 50.68 -37.10 -40.44
CA PRO A 5 49.23 -37.14 -40.54
C PRO A 5 48.62 -35.77 -40.21
N GLU A 6 47.67 -35.38 -41.05
CA GLU A 6 46.82 -34.20 -40.92
C GLU A 6 46.25 -34.04 -39.51
N ASN A 7 46.42 -32.84 -38.97
CA ASN A 7 45.80 -32.34 -37.76
C ASN A 7 44.25 -32.34 -37.90
N PRO A 8 43.47 -32.99 -37.02
CA PRO A 8 42.00 -33.09 -37.11
C PRO A 8 41.24 -31.85 -36.61
N ASP A 9 41.84 -30.65 -36.61
CA ASP A 9 41.25 -29.44 -36.02
C ASP A 9 40.22 -28.69 -36.88
N SER A 10 39.92 -29.11 -38.12
CA SER A 10 39.13 -28.28 -39.04
C SER A 10 37.64 -28.62 -39.14
N LYS A 11 37.12 -29.61 -38.40
CA LYS A 11 35.70 -30.03 -38.50
C LYS A 11 34.82 -29.73 -37.29
N GLU A 12 35.39 -29.36 -36.14
CA GLU A 12 34.59 -29.06 -34.95
C GLU A 12 34.20 -27.57 -34.85
N SER A 13 34.95 -26.69 -35.52
CA SER A 13 34.75 -25.23 -35.43
C SER A 13 33.55 -24.67 -36.21
N ARG A 14 32.95 -25.43 -37.16
CA ARG A 14 31.80 -24.94 -37.96
C ARG A 14 30.42 -25.30 -37.42
N LYS A 15 30.33 -26.11 -36.36
CA LYS A 15 29.04 -26.51 -35.78
C LYS A 15 28.60 -25.60 -34.63
N THR A 16 29.52 -24.86 -34.04
CA THR A 16 29.27 -23.94 -32.92
C THR A 16 28.74 -22.58 -33.41
N GLU A 17 29.22 -22.08 -34.56
CA GLU A 17 28.78 -20.79 -35.12
C GLU A 17 27.30 -20.77 -35.58
N LYS A 18 26.69 -21.92 -35.89
CA LYS A 18 25.27 -22.00 -36.31
C LYS A 18 24.27 -22.24 -35.18
N LEU A 19 24.73 -22.39 -33.94
CA LEU A 19 23.86 -22.46 -32.77
C LEU A 19 23.77 -21.13 -32.00
N GLU A 20 24.67 -20.18 -32.28
CA GLU A 20 24.72 -18.89 -31.60
C GLU A 20 23.83 -17.81 -32.26
N GLU A 21 23.29 -18.05 -33.46
CA GLU A 21 22.50 -17.06 -34.22
C GLU A 21 20.98 -17.21 -34.08
N LYS A 22 20.48 -18.05 -33.16
CA LYS A 22 19.03 -18.29 -33.01
C LYS A 22 18.51 -18.41 -31.59
N ILE A 23 19.18 -17.74 -30.65
CA ILE A 23 18.52 -17.29 -29.44
C ILE A 23 18.22 -15.81 -29.69
N GLU A 24 17.19 -15.59 -30.49
CA GLU A 24 16.45 -14.33 -30.51
C GLU A 24 16.34 -13.86 -29.07
N THR A 25 16.96 -12.72 -28.83
CA THR A 25 16.69 -11.84 -27.70
C THR A 25 15.19 -11.83 -27.47
N LYS A 26 14.75 -12.69 -26.54
CA LYS A 26 13.43 -12.65 -25.97
C LYS A 26 13.28 -11.23 -25.49
N ASP A 27 12.47 -10.46 -26.21
CA ASP A 27 12.12 -9.09 -25.89
C ASP A 27 11.74 -9.05 -24.42
N THR A 28 12.73 -8.74 -23.60
CA THR A 28 12.50 -8.16 -22.30
C THR A 28 11.98 -6.80 -22.70
N HIS A 29 10.66 -6.70 -22.86
CA HIS A 29 9.93 -5.47 -22.64
C HIS A 29 10.34 -5.00 -21.25
N LYS A 30 11.50 -4.33 -21.19
CA LYS A 30 11.90 -3.46 -20.12
C LYS A 30 10.84 -2.39 -20.16
N LEU A 31 9.79 -2.60 -19.36
CA LEU A 31 8.81 -1.58 -19.05
C LEU A 31 9.65 -0.33 -18.77
N PRO A 32 9.45 0.77 -19.53
CA PRO A 32 10.32 1.93 -19.42
C PRO A 32 10.40 2.30 -17.95
N ASP A 33 11.60 2.51 -17.42
CA ASP A 33 11.83 2.77 -15.98
C ASP A 33 10.96 3.93 -15.46
N GLY A 34 10.52 4.81 -16.38
CA GLY A 34 9.51 5.84 -16.14
C GLY A 34 8.13 5.32 -15.72
N PHE A 35 7.62 4.19 -16.24
CA PHE A 35 6.33 3.59 -15.87
C PHE A 35 6.39 2.93 -14.49
N LEU A 36 7.52 2.29 -14.16
CA LEU A 36 7.78 1.69 -12.84
C LEU A 36 7.91 2.76 -11.75
N ASN A 37 8.54 3.89 -12.08
CA ASN A 37 8.56 5.06 -11.20
C ASN A 37 7.18 5.73 -11.10
N TYR A 38 6.44 5.91 -12.20
CA TYR A 38 5.10 6.52 -12.18
C TYR A 38 4.07 5.68 -11.40
N ALA A 39 4.16 4.35 -11.52
CA ALA A 39 3.39 3.42 -10.71
C ALA A 39 3.77 3.57 -9.23
N LYS A 40 5.06 3.57 -8.89
CA LYS A 40 5.51 3.79 -7.50
C LYS A 40 5.08 5.12 -6.89
N THR A 41 4.92 6.17 -7.69
CA THR A 41 4.58 7.51 -7.18
C THR A 41 3.14 7.61 -6.67
N ASN A 42 2.20 6.80 -7.18
CA ASN A 42 0.79 6.85 -6.77
C ASN A 42 0.20 5.48 -6.36
N THR A 43 1.00 4.41 -6.32
CA THR A 43 0.53 3.07 -5.93
C THR A 43 -0.09 3.05 -4.54
N LYS A 44 0.40 3.88 -3.61
CA LYS A 44 -0.13 3.93 -2.24
C LYS A 44 -1.58 4.41 -2.21
N ASP A 45 -1.90 5.50 -2.92
CA ASP A 45 -3.24 6.06 -2.97
C ASP A 45 -4.20 5.17 -3.75
N VAL A 46 -3.74 4.64 -4.89
CA VAL A 46 -4.53 3.65 -5.66
C VAL A 46 -4.83 2.41 -4.81
N LEU A 47 -3.84 1.90 -4.07
CA LEU A 47 -4.02 0.76 -3.19
C LEU A 47 -5.00 1.08 -2.05
N ALA A 48 -4.90 2.28 -1.46
CA ALA A 48 -5.83 2.73 -0.43
C ALA A 48 -7.27 2.79 -0.95
N TYR A 49 -7.49 3.31 -2.17
CA TYR A 49 -8.81 3.33 -2.79
C TYR A 49 -9.35 1.92 -3.06
N VAL A 50 -8.51 1.00 -3.56
CA VAL A 50 -8.91 -0.40 -3.77
C VAL A 50 -9.33 -1.06 -2.46
N ILE A 51 -8.56 -0.86 -1.38
CA ILE A 51 -8.88 -1.40 -0.05
C ILE A 51 -10.17 -0.77 0.50
N LEU A 52 -10.38 0.53 0.30
CA LEU A 52 -11.61 1.22 0.69
C LEU A 52 -12.84 0.66 -0.03
N ILE A 53 -12.77 0.50 -1.36
CA ILE A 53 -13.84 -0.10 -2.16
C ILE A 53 -14.12 -1.52 -1.66
N LEU A 54 -13.08 -2.31 -1.42
CA LEU A 54 -13.22 -3.66 -0.88
C LEU A 54 -13.87 -3.66 0.50
N GLY A 55 -13.47 -2.74 1.39
CA GLY A 55 -14.06 -2.57 2.71
C GLY A 55 -15.56 -2.24 2.65
N VAL A 56 -15.96 -1.33 1.76
CA VAL A 56 -17.37 -0.98 1.52
C VAL A 56 -18.16 -2.17 0.98
N VAL A 57 -17.61 -2.93 0.02
CA VAL A 57 -18.24 -4.15 -0.49
C VAL A 57 -18.36 -5.19 0.63
N LEU A 58 -17.35 -5.31 1.50
CA LEU A 58 -17.39 -6.23 2.63
C LEU A 58 -18.47 -5.90 3.64
N LEU A 59 -18.91 -4.64 3.77
CA LEU A 59 -19.99 -4.26 4.70
C LEU A 59 -21.28 -5.07 4.49
N PHE A 60 -21.51 -5.56 3.26
CA PHE A 60 -22.68 -6.37 2.90
C PHE A 60 -22.56 -7.85 3.28
N PHE A 61 -21.34 -8.37 3.45
CA PHE A 61 -21.08 -9.79 3.72
C PHE A 61 -20.57 -10.01 5.15
N GLU A 62 -19.52 -9.26 5.51
CA GLU A 62 -18.92 -9.25 6.84
C GLU A 62 -18.74 -7.80 7.30
N ARG A 63 -19.77 -7.30 7.95
CA ARG A 63 -19.84 -5.92 8.43
C ARG A 63 -18.61 -5.49 9.23
N PHE A 64 -18.20 -6.29 10.22
CA PHE A 64 -17.07 -5.94 11.09
C PHE A 64 -15.74 -5.86 10.35
N SER A 65 -15.45 -6.83 9.47
CA SER A 65 -14.24 -6.87 8.65
C SER A 65 -14.17 -5.68 7.67
N GLY A 66 -15.31 -5.32 7.06
CA GLY A 66 -15.42 -4.13 6.22
C GLY A 66 -15.19 -2.83 6.98
N GLU A 67 -15.82 -2.68 8.14
CA GLU A 67 -15.63 -1.55 9.06
C GLU A 67 -14.16 -1.41 9.48
N LEU A 68 -13.48 -2.52 9.79
CA LEU A 68 -12.08 -2.53 10.20
C LEU A 68 -11.16 -2.05 9.06
N LEU A 69 -11.35 -2.54 7.83
CA LEU A 69 -10.57 -2.09 6.68
C LEU A 69 -10.72 -0.59 6.42
N ILE A 70 -11.97 -0.10 6.47
CA ILE A 70 -12.26 1.34 6.33
C ILE A 70 -11.56 2.12 7.44
N GLY A 71 -11.68 1.66 8.70
CA GLY A 71 -11.02 2.26 9.85
C GLY A 71 -9.51 2.32 9.72
N VAL A 72 -8.87 1.24 9.27
CA VAL A 72 -7.40 1.19 9.08
C VAL A 72 -6.96 2.21 8.04
N ILE A 73 -7.62 2.27 6.88
CA ILE A 73 -7.27 3.25 5.84
C ILE A 73 -7.51 4.68 6.34
N PHE A 74 -8.65 4.93 6.99
CA PHE A 74 -8.96 6.23 7.58
C PHE A 74 -7.89 6.66 8.59
N GLY A 75 -7.52 5.79 9.54
CA GLY A 75 -6.49 6.08 10.53
C GLY A 75 -5.10 6.25 9.94
N LEU A 76 -4.75 5.52 8.87
CA LEU A 76 -3.46 5.70 8.20
C LEU A 76 -3.36 7.05 7.50
N TYR A 77 -4.43 7.56 6.89
CA TYR A 77 -4.42 8.84 6.18
C TYR A 77 -4.54 10.02 7.15
N TYR A 78 -5.44 9.93 8.13
CA TYR A 78 -5.81 11.04 9.01
C TYR A 78 -5.19 10.99 10.42
N ALA A 79 -4.14 10.19 10.63
CA ALA A 79 -3.54 10.03 11.95
C ALA A 79 -3.15 11.36 12.63
N VAL A 80 -2.61 12.32 11.86
CA VAL A 80 -2.12 13.59 12.39
C VAL A 80 -3.29 14.50 12.77
N GLU A 81 -4.30 14.55 11.91
CA GLU A 81 -5.53 15.31 12.09
C GLU A 81 -6.34 14.79 13.28
N ILE A 82 -6.41 13.47 13.45
CA ILE A 82 -7.06 12.83 14.60
C ILE A 82 -6.35 13.25 15.89
N GLN A 83 -5.02 13.24 15.93
CA GLN A 83 -4.28 13.69 17.11
C GLN A 83 -4.49 15.18 17.39
N ALA A 84 -4.47 16.02 16.36
CA ALA A 84 -4.74 17.45 16.48
C ALA A 84 -6.16 17.73 17.01
N LEU A 85 -7.16 16.97 16.53
CA LEU A 85 -8.54 17.07 16.99
C LEU A 85 -8.64 16.82 18.50
N PHE A 86 -7.95 15.79 19.01
CA PHE A 86 -7.95 15.50 20.45
C PHE A 86 -7.19 16.55 21.27
N ARG A 87 -6.10 17.12 20.75
CA ARG A 87 -5.34 18.19 21.44
C ARG A 87 -6.15 19.48 21.58
N ASN A 88 -6.88 19.86 20.53
CA ASN A 88 -7.64 21.11 20.50
C ASN A 88 -9.09 20.94 20.98
N PHE A 89 -9.45 19.77 21.54
CA PHE A 89 -10.82 19.47 21.93
C PHE A 89 -11.31 20.37 23.07
N ASN A 90 -10.43 20.72 24.01
CA ASN A 90 -10.77 21.64 25.10
C ASN A 90 -11.07 23.04 24.56
N GLU A 91 -10.22 23.57 23.66
CA GLU A 91 -10.44 24.86 23.02
C GLU A 91 -11.77 24.87 22.25
N PHE A 92 -12.09 23.79 21.54
CA PHE A 92 -13.38 23.64 20.87
C PHE A 92 -14.57 23.73 21.83
N ILE A 93 -14.49 23.10 23.01
CA ILE A 93 -15.56 23.19 24.02
C ILE A 93 -15.68 24.60 24.60
N GLU A 94 -14.55 25.28 24.83
CA GLU A 94 -14.54 26.65 25.34
C GLU A 94 -15.16 27.64 24.33
N GLU A 95 -14.85 27.50 23.04
CA GLU A 95 -15.39 28.37 21.99
C GLU A 95 -16.86 28.09 21.65
N GLN A 96 -17.24 26.82 21.56
CA GLN A 96 -18.56 26.40 21.05
C GLN A 96 -19.58 26.18 22.18
N GLY A 97 -19.11 26.11 23.43
CA GLY A 97 -19.91 25.87 24.61
C GLY A 97 -20.19 24.39 24.90
N ILE A 98 -20.41 24.10 26.18
CA ILE A 98 -20.53 22.74 26.72
C ILE A 98 -21.63 21.89 26.05
N VAL A 99 -22.75 22.52 25.66
CA VAL A 99 -23.88 21.81 25.04
C VAL A 99 -23.48 21.19 23.70
N ARG A 100 -22.74 21.93 22.87
CA ARG A 100 -22.26 21.41 21.57
C ARG A 100 -21.25 20.27 21.77
N GLY A 101 -20.39 20.40 22.78
CA GLY A 101 -19.46 19.33 23.17
C GLY A 101 -20.18 18.04 23.59
N ILE A 102 -21.24 18.15 24.40
CA ILE A 102 -22.05 16.99 24.83
C ILE A 102 -22.72 16.32 23.62
N VAL A 103 -23.32 17.10 22.71
CA VAL A 103 -23.96 16.54 21.51
C VAL A 103 -22.93 15.79 20.66
N LEU A 104 -21.76 16.38 20.43
CA LEU A 104 -20.67 15.73 19.69
C LEU A 104 -20.21 14.43 20.36
N GLY A 105 -20.08 14.43 21.69
CA GLY A 105 -19.74 13.25 22.47
C GLY A 105 -20.77 12.12 22.32
N VAL A 106 -22.06 12.43 22.46
CA VAL A 106 -23.15 11.45 22.30
C VAL A 106 -23.18 10.88 20.88
N VAL A 107 -23.05 11.73 19.86
CA VAL A 107 -22.99 11.28 18.45
C VAL A 107 -21.79 10.37 18.22
N THR A 108 -20.62 10.72 18.77
CA THR A 108 -19.40 9.91 18.63
C THR A 108 -19.58 8.54 19.29
N ILE A 109 -20.18 8.48 20.48
CA ILE A 109 -20.48 7.21 21.17
C ILE A 109 -21.49 6.39 20.37
N ALA A 110 -22.55 7.01 19.82
CA ALA A 110 -23.53 6.32 19.00
C ALA A 110 -22.89 5.74 17.72
N LEU A 111 -21.97 6.48 17.08
CA LEU A 111 -21.18 5.98 15.96
C LEU A 111 -20.26 4.83 16.36
N PHE A 112 -19.63 4.90 17.55
CA PHE A 112 -18.79 3.81 18.06
C PHE A 112 -19.58 2.52 18.28
N ILE A 113 -20.80 2.61 18.82
CA ILE A 113 -21.68 1.45 19.00
C ILE A 113 -22.15 0.91 17.65
N SER A 114 -22.44 1.79 16.69
CA SER A 114 -22.98 1.41 15.38
C SER A 114 -21.92 0.82 14.46
N ALA A 115 -20.68 1.30 14.52
CA ALA A 115 -19.59 0.88 13.65
C ALA A 115 -18.26 0.75 14.43
N PRO A 116 -18.19 -0.16 15.41
CA PRO A 116 -17.03 -0.29 16.29
C PRO A 116 -15.75 -0.67 15.53
N GLY A 117 -15.88 -1.40 14.41
CA GLY A 117 -14.74 -1.82 13.61
C GLY A 117 -13.93 -0.64 13.06
N ILE A 118 -14.61 0.47 12.70
CA ILE A 118 -13.96 1.68 12.18
C ILE A 118 -13.02 2.27 13.24
N PHE A 119 -13.49 2.38 14.48
CA PHE A 119 -12.69 2.96 15.56
C PHE A 119 -11.51 2.05 15.93
N ILE A 120 -11.74 0.74 16.02
CA ILE A 120 -10.67 -0.23 16.31
C ILE A 120 -9.60 -0.18 15.21
N GLY A 121 -10.02 -0.23 13.93
CA GLY A 121 -9.11 -0.14 12.79
C GLY A 121 -8.34 1.18 12.78
N THR A 122 -9.00 2.29 13.09
CA THR A 122 -8.38 3.62 13.16
C THR A 122 -7.30 3.67 14.23
N ILE A 123 -7.59 3.21 15.45
CA ILE A 123 -6.64 3.18 16.56
C ILE A 123 -5.44 2.29 16.20
N LEU A 124 -5.70 1.11 15.64
CA LEU A 124 -4.64 0.19 15.23
C LEU A 124 -3.71 0.84 14.19
N ALA A 125 -4.28 1.50 13.18
CA ALA A 125 -3.53 2.21 12.16
C ALA A 125 -2.69 3.36 12.74
N VAL A 126 -3.26 4.15 13.66
CA VAL A 126 -2.52 5.22 14.34
C VAL A 126 -1.35 4.65 15.15
N ILE A 127 -1.56 3.56 15.90
CA ILE A 127 -0.50 2.89 16.67
C ILE A 127 0.61 2.38 15.73
N ILE A 128 0.25 1.69 14.66
CA ILE A 128 1.21 1.19 13.67
C ILE A 128 2.00 2.38 13.10
N ARG A 129 1.31 3.42 12.62
CA ARG A 129 1.99 4.60 12.08
C ARG A 129 2.92 5.25 13.10
N TYR A 130 2.52 5.32 14.36
CA TYR A 130 3.34 5.85 15.45
C TYR A 130 4.59 5.00 15.71
N LEU A 131 4.49 3.67 15.66
CA LEU A 131 5.64 2.76 15.85
C LEU A 131 6.63 2.81 14.69
N PHE A 132 6.16 2.95 13.46
CA PHE A 132 7.00 2.91 12.25
C PHE A 132 7.50 4.28 11.80
N ASN A 133 6.90 5.38 12.26
CA ASN A 133 7.33 6.74 11.92
C ASN A 133 7.59 7.60 13.17
N PRO A 134 8.74 7.36 13.85
CA PRO A 134 9.06 7.99 15.13
C PRO A 134 9.38 9.49 15.04
N GLU A 135 9.53 10.06 13.83
CA GLU A 135 9.78 11.49 13.61
C GLU A 135 8.51 12.35 13.71
N ALA A 136 7.33 11.74 13.80
CA ALA A 136 6.06 12.45 14.07
C ALA A 136 5.86 12.79 15.57
N ARG A 137 6.95 12.88 16.35
CA ARG A 137 6.97 13.28 17.76
C ARG A 137 6.90 14.79 17.91
#